data_AF-A0A1V6IZ07-F1
#
_entry.id   AF-A0A1V6IZ07-F1
#
_cell.length_a   1.000
_cell.length_b   1.000
_cell.length_c   1.000
_cell.angle_alpha   90.00
_cell.angle_beta   90.00
_cell.angle_gamma   90.00
#
_symmetry.space_group_name_H-M   'P 1'
#
loop_
_entity.id
_entity.type
_entity.pdbx_description
1 polymer ?
#
loop_
_entity_poly.entity_id
_entity_poly.type
_entity_poly.pdbx_seq_one_letter_code
_entity_poly.pdbx_strand_id
1 'polypeptide(L)'
;MSLLLLLGNNYAGSTNSYPVRWYVNIDWDNDGTYSYDEAIYTQSVDIDRGRDGPFSDMRAGQLVLTLDNRTRRFDANYAAGALYGKLLPGRGVILRCTYRGTVYTLYTGKLVALEPSGKLGRQVVTMTFLDAWYYLSKDKSYMPIAPAGNTYNAIAMIASVSNVSMSADSDTTGGETYDYRWGEGEDHAEQITAFSTSNQGFLFVNKQNAIVFHERTQKDKLRTGHNWTLDEDALVDMSTDDPWANVCNNARVTATTITKAGGETLAFQLTEPIYVAPGSVNYFAVEFSFPIDASAIPGGTVNYTANSQANGLGADMTASMTWFLVNCGPYVGQAVAGNLNTVTGLWITQLDIYGYKLTFEQKVAEVDDSTSQAIYRALNCTINEYWPHDYADAETIANYLIDTYKAPMQGVTVRMQHKLGDMLQYELGDIIYLTADTYTIADYFRMGAIHLWTGRTMQEIHGEYKLEPTQRRNIQTRQMTWFLPSGLVTGASQSAEYIYRGETGTIKRVDAHVVTAPTGASIICDINIGGTSIWNSTQANRVTIAATEKAGTQTSFDTTTVSDGDVITMDIDQVGSTITGTQLTVLLEIESPLEVQ
;
A
#
# COMPACT_ATOMS: atom_id res chain seq x y z
N MET A 1 -35.35 -50.34 -2.74
CA MET A 1 -35.63 -49.20 -1.85
C MET A 1 -34.29 -48.79 -1.24
N SER A 2 -33.49 -48.07 -2.03
CA SER A 2 -32.12 -47.70 -1.68
C SER A 2 -32.13 -46.33 -1.04
N LEU A 3 -31.76 -46.29 0.23
CA LEU A 3 -31.61 -45.11 1.07
C LEU A 3 -30.32 -44.35 0.63
N LEU A 4 -30.31 -43.85 -0.60
CA LEU A 4 -29.18 -43.12 -1.19
C LEU A 4 -29.67 -41.84 -1.87
N LEU A 5 -30.54 -41.09 -1.20
CA LEU A 5 -30.92 -39.72 -1.55
C LEU A 5 -31.28 -39.00 -0.25
N LEU A 6 -30.72 -37.80 -0.04
CA LEU A 6 -30.80 -36.91 1.15
C LEU A 6 -29.73 -37.08 2.25
N LEU A 7 -28.45 -37.11 1.87
CA LEU A 7 -27.45 -36.35 2.61
C LEU A 7 -26.95 -35.28 1.65
N GLY A 8 -27.22 -34.00 1.95
CA GLY A 8 -26.67 -32.88 1.16
C GLY A 8 -25.16 -33.05 1.03
N ASN A 9 -24.63 -32.80 -0.16
CA ASN A 9 -23.21 -32.97 -0.48
C ASN A 9 -22.37 -31.98 0.33
N ASN A 10 -22.03 -32.35 1.56
CA ASN A 10 -21.18 -31.58 2.48
C ASN A 10 -19.69 -31.62 2.10
N TYR A 11 -19.33 -32.27 0.99
CA TYR A 11 -17.94 -32.48 0.55
C TYR A 11 -17.68 -31.72 -0.75
N ALA A 12 -16.47 -31.17 -0.91
CA ALA A 12 -16.08 -30.35 -2.06
C ALA A 12 -15.79 -31.15 -3.36
N GLY A 13 -16.42 -32.31 -3.53
CA GLY A 13 -16.06 -33.34 -4.53
C GLY A 13 -15.83 -32.81 -5.95
N SER A 14 -14.74 -33.26 -6.58
CA SER A 14 -14.20 -32.76 -7.85
C SER A 14 -14.93 -33.23 -9.13
N THR A 15 -16.19 -33.65 -9.06
CA THR A 15 -16.92 -34.19 -10.23
C THR A 15 -17.52 -33.07 -11.09
N ASN A 16 -17.60 -33.28 -12.41
CA ASN A 16 -18.02 -32.28 -13.41
C ASN A 16 -19.49 -31.78 -13.30
N SER A 17 -20.23 -32.18 -12.27
CA SER A 17 -21.66 -31.88 -12.12
C SER A 17 -21.96 -30.69 -11.20
N TYR A 18 -20.94 -30.09 -10.58
CA TYR A 18 -21.12 -28.98 -9.64
C TYR A 18 -20.87 -27.60 -10.30
N PRO A 19 -21.69 -26.58 -9.99
CA PRO A 19 -21.46 -25.22 -10.48
C PRO A 19 -20.16 -24.61 -9.95
N VAL A 20 -19.75 -24.96 -8.72
CA VAL A 20 -18.44 -24.61 -8.15
C VAL A 20 -17.63 -25.89 -7.92
N ARG A 21 -16.43 -25.94 -8.49
CA ARG A 21 -15.48 -27.04 -8.28
C ARG A 21 -14.28 -26.56 -7.47
N TRP A 22 -14.01 -27.20 -6.33
CA TRP A 22 -12.92 -26.81 -5.44
C TRP A 22 -11.64 -27.59 -5.70
N TYR A 23 -10.51 -26.96 -5.37
CA TYR A 23 -9.18 -27.55 -5.33
C TYR A 23 -8.49 -27.08 -4.05
N VAL A 24 -8.07 -28.01 -3.22
CA VAL A 24 -7.36 -27.73 -1.96
C VAL A 24 -5.98 -28.35 -2.10
N ASN A 25 -5.08 -27.63 -2.76
CA ASN A 25 -3.79 -28.18 -3.10
C ASN A 25 -2.79 -27.87 -1.98
N ILE A 26 -2.21 -28.92 -1.38
CA ILE A 26 -1.26 -28.80 -0.27
C ILE A 26 0.07 -29.43 -0.69
N ASP A 27 1.17 -28.76 -0.33
CA ASP A 27 2.55 -29.25 -0.49
C ASP A 27 2.98 -29.97 0.79
N TRP A 28 2.60 -31.24 0.94
CA TRP A 28 2.88 -32.03 2.14
C TRP A 28 4.35 -32.44 2.29
N ASP A 29 5.07 -32.66 1.20
CA ASP A 29 6.51 -32.99 1.19
C ASP A 29 7.42 -31.76 1.22
N ASN A 30 6.86 -30.57 1.02
CA ASN A 30 7.58 -29.30 1.01
C ASN A 30 8.67 -29.26 -0.07
N ASP A 31 8.32 -29.73 -1.26
CA ASP A 31 9.19 -29.72 -2.45
C ASP A 31 8.87 -28.55 -3.40
N GLY A 32 7.91 -27.69 -3.04
CA GLY A 32 7.44 -26.58 -3.85
C GLY A 32 6.32 -26.95 -4.84
N THR A 33 5.92 -28.23 -4.88
CA THR A 33 4.89 -28.76 -5.79
C THR A 33 3.61 -29.10 -5.02
N TYR A 34 2.50 -28.48 -5.43
CA TYR A 34 1.19 -28.65 -4.79
C TYR A 34 0.44 -29.89 -5.31
N SER A 35 1.04 -31.07 -5.16
CA SER A 35 0.59 -32.31 -5.79
C SER A 35 -0.61 -32.98 -5.10
N TYR A 36 -0.93 -32.62 -3.85
CA TYR A 36 -2.00 -33.25 -3.07
C TYR A 36 -3.26 -32.41 -3.11
N ASP A 37 -4.32 -32.88 -3.76
CA ASP A 37 -5.64 -32.23 -3.75
C ASP A 37 -6.55 -32.86 -2.68
N GLU A 38 -6.77 -32.12 -1.59
CA GLU A 38 -7.55 -32.56 -0.43
C GLU A 38 -9.02 -32.07 -0.49
N ALA A 39 -9.48 -31.55 -1.64
CA ALA A 39 -10.84 -31.03 -1.79
C ALA A 39 -11.92 -32.06 -1.45
N ILE A 40 -11.70 -33.35 -1.78
CA ILE A 40 -12.66 -34.42 -1.48
C ILE A 40 -12.91 -34.62 0.01
N TYR A 41 -11.96 -34.27 0.87
CA TYR A 41 -12.11 -34.36 2.32
C TYR A 41 -12.62 -33.06 2.94
N THR A 42 -12.57 -31.95 2.22
CA THR A 42 -12.90 -30.62 2.74
C THR A 42 -14.41 -30.48 2.92
N GLN A 43 -14.80 -30.08 4.13
CA GLN A 43 -16.20 -29.90 4.56
C GLN A 43 -16.57 -28.43 4.75
N SER A 44 -15.60 -27.58 5.08
CA SER A 44 -15.80 -26.13 5.17
C SER A 44 -14.53 -25.37 4.82
N VAL A 45 -14.74 -24.17 4.31
CA VAL A 45 -13.72 -23.15 4.04
C VAL A 45 -14.16 -21.86 4.73
N ASP A 46 -13.23 -21.20 5.41
CA ASP A 46 -13.39 -19.87 5.98
C ASP A 46 -12.10 -19.08 5.70
N ILE A 47 -12.19 -17.96 5.00
CA ILE A 47 -11.07 -17.11 4.61
C ILE A 47 -11.34 -15.72 5.16
N ASP A 48 -10.43 -15.18 5.95
CA ASP A 48 -10.51 -13.82 6.48
C ASP A 48 -9.21 -13.06 6.18
N ARG A 49 -9.31 -11.90 5.53
CA ARG A 49 -8.16 -11.07 5.11
C ARG A 49 -8.47 -9.58 5.19
N GLY A 50 -7.43 -8.78 5.36
CA GLY A 50 -7.52 -7.31 5.38
C GLY A 50 -7.54 -6.76 6.80
N ARG A 51 -8.15 -5.59 7.01
CA ARG A 51 -8.13 -4.85 8.29
C ARG A 51 -9.51 -4.35 8.72
N ASP A 52 -9.63 -3.99 9.99
CA ASP A 52 -10.90 -3.56 10.58
C ASP A 52 -11.29 -2.13 10.22
N GLY A 53 -10.38 -1.30 9.71
CA GLY A 53 -10.68 0.08 9.30
C GLY A 53 -9.45 0.84 8.83
N PRO A 54 -9.62 2.10 8.36
CA PRO A 54 -8.56 2.86 7.69
C PRO A 54 -7.33 3.14 8.58
N PHE A 55 -7.52 3.21 9.89
CA PHE A 55 -6.47 3.43 10.90
C PHE A 55 -6.03 2.16 11.62
N SER A 56 -6.58 1.00 11.25
CA SER A 56 -6.16 -0.29 11.81
C SER A 56 -4.99 -0.84 11.02
N ASP A 57 -4.10 -1.54 11.72
CA ASP A 57 -3.01 -2.28 11.08
C ASP A 57 -3.56 -3.45 10.27
N MET A 58 -2.80 -3.85 9.25
CA MET A 58 -3.07 -5.11 8.58
C MET A 58 -2.78 -6.28 9.51
N ARG A 59 -3.71 -7.22 9.55
CA ARG A 59 -3.51 -8.52 10.19
C ARG A 59 -3.13 -9.57 9.16
N ALA A 60 -2.53 -10.66 9.65
CA ALA A 60 -2.30 -11.82 8.83
C ALA A 60 -3.64 -12.38 8.33
N GLY A 61 -3.74 -12.57 7.02
CA GLY A 61 -4.82 -13.32 6.43
C GLY A 61 -4.83 -14.74 6.97
N GLN A 62 -6.03 -15.30 7.06
CA GLN A 62 -6.27 -16.63 7.58
C GLN A 62 -7.16 -17.43 6.64
N LEU A 63 -6.80 -18.70 6.47
CA LEU A 63 -7.67 -19.73 5.91
C LEU A 63 -7.85 -20.82 6.97
N VAL A 64 -9.10 -21.13 7.32
CA VAL A 64 -9.47 -22.27 8.14
C VAL A 64 -10.19 -23.30 7.28
N LEU A 65 -9.66 -24.51 7.28
CA LEU A 65 -10.27 -25.67 6.63
C LEU A 65 -10.72 -26.68 7.68
N THR A 66 -11.94 -27.20 7.51
CA THR A 66 -12.38 -28.40 8.24
C THR A 66 -12.41 -29.58 7.28
N LEU A 67 -11.65 -30.64 7.56
CA LEU A 67 -11.57 -31.82 6.72
C LEU A 67 -12.06 -33.07 7.45
N ASP A 68 -12.66 -34.00 6.71
CA ASP A 68 -13.00 -35.33 7.18
C ASP A 68 -11.75 -36.14 7.48
N ASN A 69 -11.68 -36.67 8.70
CA ASN A 69 -10.55 -37.46 9.17
C ASN A 69 -10.99 -38.85 9.66
N ARG A 70 -12.13 -39.39 9.19
CA ARG A 70 -12.60 -40.74 9.53
C ARG A 70 -11.62 -41.86 9.21
N THR A 71 -10.76 -41.67 8.20
CA THR A 71 -9.72 -42.63 7.80
C THR A 71 -8.39 -42.42 8.52
N ARG A 72 -8.32 -41.43 9.43
CA ARG A 72 -7.09 -40.99 10.12
C ARG A 72 -5.98 -40.55 9.15
N ARG A 73 -6.34 -40.04 7.97
CA ARG A 73 -5.41 -39.53 6.95
C ARG A 73 -4.57 -38.37 7.48
N PHE A 74 -5.18 -37.49 8.28
CA PHE A 74 -4.58 -36.27 8.82
C PHE A 74 -4.17 -36.43 10.29
N ASP A 75 -3.91 -37.65 10.74
CA ASP A 75 -3.41 -37.93 12.09
C ASP A 75 -1.88 -38.06 12.06
N ALA A 76 -1.19 -37.07 12.63
CA ALA A 76 0.28 -37.03 12.67
C ALA A 76 0.91 -38.23 13.41
N ASN A 77 0.16 -38.86 14.30
CA ASN A 77 0.63 -40.00 15.11
C ASN A 77 0.24 -41.35 14.52
N TYR A 78 -0.46 -41.39 13.38
CA TYR A 78 -0.89 -42.64 12.76
C TYR A 78 0.14 -43.13 11.74
N ALA A 79 1.04 -44.02 12.18
CA ALA A 79 2.15 -44.55 11.37
C ALA A 79 1.74 -45.19 10.03
N ALA A 80 0.53 -45.74 9.92
CA ALA A 80 0.00 -46.32 8.69
C ALA A 80 -0.77 -45.31 7.81
N GLY A 81 -0.84 -44.05 8.23
CA GLY A 81 -1.48 -42.97 7.48
C GLY A 81 -0.65 -42.55 6.26
N ALA A 82 -1.31 -42.24 5.15
CA ALA A 82 -0.65 -41.85 3.91
C ALA A 82 0.20 -40.56 4.03
N LEU A 83 -0.08 -39.72 5.03
CA LEU A 83 0.63 -38.45 5.30
C LEU A 83 1.54 -38.54 6.53
N TYR A 84 1.80 -39.74 7.05
CA TYR A 84 2.67 -39.92 8.22
C TYR A 84 4.06 -39.33 7.97
N GLY A 85 4.56 -38.54 8.93
CA GLY A 85 5.83 -37.80 8.82
C GLY A 85 5.79 -36.55 7.93
N LYS A 86 4.68 -36.28 7.24
CA LYS A 86 4.54 -35.11 6.35
C LYS A 86 3.73 -33.95 6.95
N LEU A 87 2.90 -34.23 7.95
CA LEU A 87 2.04 -33.26 8.66
C LEU A 87 2.85 -32.38 9.62
N LEU A 88 3.62 -31.44 9.08
CA LEU A 88 4.47 -30.50 9.84
C LEU A 88 3.98 -29.06 9.66
N PRO A 89 4.33 -28.11 10.54
CA PRO A 89 4.12 -26.69 10.29
C PRO A 89 4.86 -26.21 9.04
N GLY A 90 4.37 -25.12 8.42
CA GLY A 90 5.00 -24.46 7.27
C GLY A 90 4.64 -25.04 5.90
N ARG A 91 3.82 -26.09 5.81
CA ARG A 91 3.38 -26.67 4.52
C ARG A 91 2.48 -25.69 3.76
N GLY A 92 2.79 -25.45 2.49
CA GLY A 92 2.04 -24.53 1.65
C GLY A 92 0.66 -25.05 1.30
N VAL A 93 -0.32 -24.15 1.16
CA VAL A 93 -1.63 -24.41 0.54
C VAL A 93 -1.91 -23.40 -0.57
N ILE A 94 -2.55 -23.87 -1.65
CA ILE A 94 -3.24 -23.04 -2.63
C ILE A 94 -4.70 -23.50 -2.68
N LEU A 95 -5.60 -22.62 -2.26
CA LEU A 95 -7.03 -22.83 -2.35
C LEU A 95 -7.57 -22.18 -3.63
N ARG A 96 -8.23 -22.99 -4.47
CA ARG A 96 -8.82 -22.53 -5.73
C ARG A 96 -10.23 -23.07 -5.89
N CYS A 97 -11.01 -22.38 -6.72
CA CYS A 97 -12.23 -22.95 -7.25
C CYS A 97 -12.42 -22.59 -8.73
N THR A 98 -13.12 -23.45 -9.46
CA THR A 98 -13.59 -23.17 -10.83
C THR A 98 -15.07 -22.86 -10.78
N TYR A 99 -15.46 -21.74 -11.38
CA TYR A 99 -16.84 -21.35 -11.60
C TYR A 99 -17.04 -20.93 -13.05
N ARG A 100 -18.01 -21.55 -13.74
CA ARG A 100 -18.32 -21.31 -15.17
C ARG A 100 -17.10 -21.36 -16.11
N GLY A 101 -16.13 -22.21 -15.80
CA GLY A 101 -14.90 -22.40 -16.60
C GLY A 101 -13.73 -21.50 -16.22
N THR A 102 -13.93 -20.50 -15.38
CA THR A 102 -12.86 -19.62 -14.86
C THR A 102 -12.32 -20.18 -13.55
N VAL A 103 -10.99 -20.26 -13.41
CA VAL A 103 -10.31 -20.68 -12.18
C VAL A 103 -9.97 -19.44 -11.35
N TYR A 104 -10.46 -19.41 -10.12
CA TYR A 104 -10.19 -18.37 -9.14
C TYR A 104 -9.25 -18.93 -8.07
N THR A 105 -8.14 -18.25 -7.83
CA THR A 105 -7.34 -18.45 -6.61
C THR A 105 -7.96 -17.62 -5.51
N LEU A 106 -8.28 -18.24 -4.38
CA LEU A 106 -8.94 -17.56 -3.26
C LEU A 106 -8.00 -17.27 -2.12
N TYR A 107 -7.02 -18.15 -1.90
CA TYR A 107 -6.06 -18.01 -0.81
C TYR A 107 -4.80 -18.84 -1.08
N THR A 108 -3.66 -18.28 -0.68
CA THR A 108 -2.37 -18.97 -0.63
C THR A 108 -1.72 -18.66 0.71
N GLY A 109 -1.18 -19.67 1.38
CA GLY A 109 -0.54 -19.48 2.69
C GLY A 109 0.14 -20.76 3.15
N LYS A 110 0.45 -20.84 4.45
CA LYS A 110 1.17 -21.97 5.02
C LYS A 110 0.56 -22.44 6.34
N LEU A 111 0.65 -23.74 6.59
CA LEU A 111 0.05 -24.41 7.75
C LEU A 111 0.70 -23.96 9.06
N VAL A 112 -0.11 -23.47 10.00
CA VAL A 112 0.36 -23.05 11.33
C VAL A 112 -0.22 -23.92 12.43
N ALA A 113 -1.46 -24.41 12.27
CA ALA A 113 -2.09 -25.31 13.24
C ALA A 113 -2.83 -26.46 12.55
N LEU A 114 -2.75 -27.65 13.16
CA LEU A 114 -3.47 -28.85 12.75
C LEU A 114 -4.05 -29.52 13.99
N GLU A 115 -5.38 -29.53 14.08
CA GLU A 115 -6.11 -29.85 15.30
C GLU A 115 -7.15 -30.95 15.02
N PRO A 116 -6.81 -32.23 15.23
CA PRO A 116 -7.77 -33.31 15.10
C PRO A 116 -8.81 -33.23 16.22
N SER A 117 -10.10 -33.34 15.87
CA SER A 117 -11.18 -33.31 16.84
C SER A 117 -12.30 -34.30 16.52
N GLY A 118 -13.06 -34.68 17.55
CA GLY A 118 -14.24 -35.53 17.44
C GLY A 118 -14.13 -36.90 18.12
N LYS A 119 -15.28 -37.56 18.24
CA LYS A 119 -15.45 -38.91 18.83
C LYS A 119 -16.52 -39.65 18.02
N LEU A 120 -16.33 -40.96 17.82
CA LEU A 120 -17.29 -41.93 17.22
C LEU A 120 -18.19 -41.36 16.09
N GLY A 121 -17.79 -41.56 14.83
CA GLY A 121 -18.61 -41.29 13.64
C GLY A 121 -18.50 -39.88 13.05
N ARG A 122 -17.98 -38.91 13.81
CA ARG A 122 -17.63 -37.56 13.32
C ARG A 122 -16.21 -37.21 13.75
N GLN A 123 -15.23 -37.68 12.97
CA GLN A 123 -13.81 -37.36 13.13
C GLN A 123 -13.44 -36.33 12.08
N VAL A 124 -12.98 -35.16 12.53
CA VAL A 124 -12.56 -34.06 11.65
C VAL A 124 -11.17 -33.58 12.05
N VAL A 125 -10.54 -32.82 11.18
CA VAL A 125 -9.36 -32.04 11.50
C VAL A 125 -9.61 -30.60 11.10
N THR A 126 -9.27 -29.67 11.97
CA THR A 126 -9.25 -28.24 11.65
C THR A 126 -7.81 -27.86 11.33
N MET A 127 -7.60 -27.26 10.17
CA MET A 127 -6.30 -26.76 9.74
C MET A 127 -6.36 -25.25 9.57
N THR A 128 -5.41 -24.55 10.18
CA THR A 128 -5.29 -23.10 10.07
C THR A 128 -4.04 -22.78 9.27
N PHE A 129 -4.24 -22.02 8.19
CA PHE A 129 -3.18 -21.53 7.32
C PHE A 129 -3.13 -20.00 7.43
N LEU A 130 -1.93 -19.44 7.57
CA LEU A 130 -1.71 -18.01 7.60
C LEU A 130 -0.88 -17.58 6.38
N ASP A 131 -1.06 -16.35 5.95
CA ASP A 131 -0.35 -15.77 4.81
C ASP A 131 1.07 -15.29 5.19
N ALA A 132 1.71 -14.61 4.24
CA ALA A 132 3.07 -14.09 4.37
C ALA A 132 3.24 -13.14 5.56
N TRP A 133 2.19 -12.42 5.96
CA TRP A 133 2.25 -11.45 7.05
C TRP A 133 2.59 -12.12 8.39
N TYR A 134 2.12 -13.35 8.61
CA TYR A 134 2.47 -14.11 9.80
C TYR A 134 3.98 -14.34 9.90
N TYR A 135 4.66 -14.66 8.80
CA TYR A 135 6.11 -14.90 8.80
C TYR A 135 6.89 -13.61 9.01
N LEU A 136 6.45 -12.52 8.39
CA LEU A 136 7.01 -11.18 8.64
C LEU A 136 6.86 -10.76 10.10
N SER A 137 5.81 -11.18 10.79
CA SER A 137 5.63 -10.91 12.23
C SER A 137 6.47 -11.80 13.15
N LYS A 138 7.20 -12.78 12.61
CA LYS A 138 8.09 -13.69 13.38
C LYS A 138 9.57 -13.44 13.11
N ASP A 139 9.88 -12.96 11.91
CA ASP A 139 11.25 -12.66 11.51
C ASP A 139 11.67 -11.27 12.01
N LYS A 140 12.91 -11.17 12.48
CA LYS A 140 13.50 -9.95 13.03
C LYS A 140 14.38 -9.25 12.02
N SER A 141 14.17 -7.95 11.87
CA SER A 141 14.90 -7.12 10.92
C SER A 141 16.21 -6.66 11.55
N TYR A 142 17.32 -7.07 10.95
CA TYR A 142 18.65 -6.52 11.22
C TYR A 142 19.21 -5.96 9.92
N MET A 143 18.71 -4.79 9.54
CA MET A 143 19.10 -4.16 8.29
C MET A 143 20.16 -3.09 8.55
N PRO A 144 21.32 -3.17 7.85
CA PRO A 144 22.30 -2.10 7.93
C PRO A 144 21.69 -0.81 7.37
N ILE A 145 22.23 0.33 7.82
CA ILE A 145 21.85 1.62 7.24
C ILE A 145 22.15 1.60 5.73
N ALA A 146 21.11 1.66 4.92
CA ALA A 146 21.23 1.72 3.46
C ALA A 146 20.89 3.12 2.95
N PRO A 147 21.68 3.70 2.02
CA PRO A 147 21.40 5.01 1.45
C PRO A 147 20.20 4.98 0.48
N ALA A 148 19.57 6.14 0.28
CA ALA A 148 18.59 6.53 -0.74
C ALA A 148 17.75 5.41 -1.37
N GLY A 149 16.47 5.32 -0.97
CA GLY A 149 15.49 4.45 -1.63
C GLY A 149 14.06 4.96 -1.43
N ASN A 150 13.16 4.63 -2.35
CA ASN A 150 11.73 4.86 -2.13
C ASN A 150 11.14 3.80 -1.18
N THR A 151 9.93 4.06 -0.70
CA THR A 151 9.18 3.16 0.21
C THR A 151 9.04 1.73 -0.34
N TYR A 152 8.75 1.60 -1.63
CA TYR A 152 8.68 0.28 -2.28
C TYR A 152 9.97 -0.51 -2.12
N ASN A 153 11.13 0.10 -2.42
CA ASN A 153 12.42 -0.57 -2.31
C ASN A 153 12.75 -0.96 -0.86
N ALA A 154 12.38 -0.14 0.12
CA ALA A 154 12.56 -0.46 1.53
C ALA A 154 11.74 -1.69 1.93
N ILE A 155 10.44 -1.71 1.59
CA ILE A 155 9.54 -2.83 1.86
C ILE A 155 10.03 -4.10 1.14
N ALA A 156 10.40 -3.98 -0.14
CA ALA A 156 10.87 -5.10 -0.95
C ALA A 156 12.15 -5.74 -0.39
N MET A 157 13.07 -4.92 0.13
CA MET A 157 14.28 -5.44 0.78
C MET A 157 13.94 -6.25 2.02
N ILE A 158 13.10 -5.73 2.93
CA ILE A 158 12.69 -6.45 4.15
C ILE A 158 11.98 -7.75 3.80
N ALA A 159 11.01 -7.67 2.88
CA ALA A 159 10.23 -8.82 2.43
C ALA A 159 11.13 -9.93 1.86
N SER A 160 12.16 -9.56 1.09
CA SER A 160 13.08 -10.52 0.49
C SER A 160 13.86 -11.35 1.52
N VAL A 161 14.17 -10.78 2.70
CA VAL A 161 14.89 -11.49 3.78
C VAL A 161 14.03 -12.64 4.35
N SER A 162 12.71 -12.46 4.40
CA SER A 162 11.74 -13.49 4.80
C SER A 162 11.33 -14.44 3.66
N ASN A 163 11.96 -14.36 2.49
CA ASN A 163 11.54 -15.07 1.27
C ASN A 163 10.07 -14.78 0.89
N VAL A 164 9.60 -13.56 1.14
CA VAL A 164 8.29 -13.08 0.73
C VAL A 164 8.46 -12.21 -0.52
N SER A 165 7.67 -12.47 -1.56
CA SER A 165 7.72 -11.70 -2.80
C SER A 165 6.83 -10.46 -2.74
N MET A 166 7.29 -9.39 -3.40
CA MET A 166 6.42 -8.28 -3.79
C MET A 166 5.56 -8.69 -4.98
N SER A 167 4.32 -8.22 -4.99
CA SER A 167 3.39 -8.36 -6.12
C SER A 167 3.75 -7.38 -7.23
N ALA A 168 3.52 -7.79 -8.48
CA ALA A 168 3.64 -6.91 -9.64
C ALA A 168 2.58 -5.78 -9.65
N ASP A 169 1.53 -5.89 -8.84
CA ASP A 169 0.52 -4.85 -8.64
C ASP A 169 0.97 -3.74 -7.66
N SER A 170 2.17 -3.85 -7.09
CA SER A 170 2.70 -2.81 -6.21
C SER A 170 3.19 -1.61 -7.00
N ASP A 171 3.04 -0.42 -6.43
CA ASP A 171 3.62 0.80 -6.99
C ASP A 171 5.14 0.77 -6.81
N THR A 172 5.86 0.71 -7.93
CA THR A 172 7.33 0.56 -7.97
C THR A 172 8.05 1.89 -8.22
N THR A 173 7.33 2.89 -8.72
CA THR A 173 7.85 4.20 -9.14
C THR A 173 6.93 5.31 -8.63
N GLY A 174 7.50 6.37 -8.06
CA GLY A 174 6.74 7.32 -7.24
C GLY A 174 6.79 6.90 -5.77
N GLY A 175 6.89 7.88 -4.88
CA GLY A 175 6.97 7.67 -3.44
C GLY A 175 8.00 8.57 -2.78
N GLU A 176 7.83 8.80 -1.48
CA GLU A 176 8.78 9.56 -0.67
C GLU A 176 10.12 8.83 -0.66
N THR A 177 11.20 9.59 -0.82
CA THR A 177 12.56 9.05 -0.83
C THR A 177 13.18 9.22 0.54
N TYR A 178 13.74 8.12 1.05
CA TYR A 178 14.43 8.11 2.33
C TYR A 178 15.93 8.19 2.13
N ASP A 179 16.56 9.19 2.73
CA ASP A 179 18.02 9.32 2.72
C ASP A 179 18.72 8.13 3.41
N TYR A 180 18.15 7.64 4.52
CA TYR A 180 18.67 6.53 5.30
C TYR A 180 17.55 5.57 5.74
N ARG A 181 17.78 4.26 5.67
CA ARG A 181 16.85 3.26 6.21
C ARG A 181 17.61 2.20 7.00
N TRP A 182 17.05 1.72 8.10
CA TRP A 182 17.66 0.66 8.91
C TRP A 182 16.59 -0.22 9.57
N GLY A 183 17.05 -1.28 10.23
CA GLY A 183 16.20 -2.09 11.09
C GLY A 183 17.00 -2.64 12.27
N GLU A 184 16.42 -2.59 13.45
CA GLU A 184 17.09 -2.88 14.73
C GLU A 184 16.25 -3.80 15.63
N GLY A 185 16.07 -5.04 15.17
CA GLY A 185 15.43 -6.09 15.95
C GLY A 185 13.90 -5.97 16.09
N GLU A 186 13.27 -5.00 15.42
CA GLU A 186 11.82 -4.98 15.23
C GLU A 186 11.38 -6.14 14.32
N ASP A 187 10.10 -6.50 14.42
CA ASP A 187 9.52 -7.50 13.50
C ASP A 187 9.49 -6.93 12.08
N HIS A 188 9.71 -7.76 11.05
CA HIS A 188 9.66 -7.30 9.67
C HIS A 188 8.30 -6.65 9.35
N ALA A 189 7.21 -7.21 9.88
CA ALA A 189 5.86 -6.66 9.72
C ALA A 189 5.73 -5.27 10.34
N GLU A 190 6.35 -5.03 11.51
CA GLU A 190 6.32 -3.73 12.18
C GLU A 190 7.06 -2.67 11.36
N GLN A 191 8.26 -2.98 10.87
CA GLN A 191 9.00 -2.04 10.03
C GLN A 191 8.32 -1.74 8.70
N ILE A 192 7.81 -2.77 8.03
CA ILE A 192 7.07 -2.59 6.78
C ILE A 192 5.82 -1.72 7.03
N THR A 193 5.12 -1.95 8.16
CA THR A 193 3.95 -1.14 8.56
C THR A 193 4.36 0.30 8.83
N ALA A 194 5.48 0.54 9.51
CA ALA A 194 6.02 1.86 9.76
C ALA A 194 6.32 2.62 8.45
N PHE A 195 6.97 1.97 7.48
CA PHE A 195 7.22 2.54 6.14
C PHE A 195 5.94 2.86 5.37
N SER A 196 4.92 2.01 5.49
CA SER A 196 3.63 2.27 4.84
C SER A 196 2.88 3.42 5.52
N THR A 197 2.85 3.43 6.84
CA THR A 197 2.13 4.41 7.67
C THR A 197 2.72 5.80 7.54
N SER A 198 4.05 5.91 7.50
CA SER A 198 4.76 7.18 7.26
C SER A 198 4.34 7.83 5.95
N ASN A 199 4.09 7.04 4.90
CA ASN A 199 3.64 7.55 3.60
C ASN A 199 2.13 7.72 3.50
N GLN A 200 1.34 7.20 4.45
CA GLN A 200 -0.09 6.97 4.29
C GLN A 200 -0.45 6.08 3.08
N GLY A 201 0.39 5.09 2.81
CA GLY A 201 0.15 4.07 1.78
C GLY A 201 -0.88 3.02 2.21
N PHE A 202 -1.32 2.19 1.25
CA PHE A 202 -2.15 1.03 1.49
C PHE A 202 -1.34 -0.23 1.20
N LEU A 203 -1.19 -1.07 2.22
CA LEU A 203 -0.34 -2.25 2.19
C LEU A 203 -1.19 -3.47 2.53
N PHE A 204 -1.00 -4.60 1.85
CA PHE A 204 -1.71 -5.85 2.16
C PHE A 204 -1.01 -7.07 1.54
N VAL A 205 -1.46 -8.28 1.87
CA VAL A 205 -1.04 -9.52 1.20
C VAL A 205 -2.16 -10.01 0.28
N ASN A 206 -1.84 -10.22 -0.99
CA ASN A 206 -2.81 -10.68 -1.99
C ASN A 206 -3.10 -12.19 -1.88
N LYS A 207 -4.06 -12.69 -2.66
CA LYS A 207 -4.47 -14.12 -2.66
C LYS A 207 -3.39 -15.07 -3.18
N GLN A 208 -2.31 -14.55 -3.76
CA GLN A 208 -1.11 -15.29 -4.17
C GLN A 208 0.02 -15.25 -3.13
N ASN A 209 -0.25 -14.76 -1.91
CA ASN A 209 0.72 -14.69 -0.82
C ASN A 209 1.92 -13.77 -1.12
N ALA A 210 1.68 -12.69 -1.86
CA ALA A 210 2.66 -11.64 -2.15
C ALA A 210 2.21 -10.30 -1.55
N ILE A 211 3.17 -9.48 -1.11
CA ILE A 211 2.89 -8.15 -0.57
C ILE A 211 2.52 -7.21 -1.71
N VAL A 212 1.46 -6.43 -1.54
CA VAL A 212 1.08 -5.31 -2.41
C VAL A 212 1.21 -4.03 -1.62
N PHE A 213 1.90 -3.04 -2.19
CA PHE A 213 1.98 -1.69 -1.64
C PHE A 213 1.47 -0.68 -2.67
N HIS A 214 0.49 0.12 -2.29
CA HIS A 214 0.04 1.28 -3.04
C HIS A 214 0.39 2.55 -2.30
N GLU A 215 1.04 3.48 -2.98
CA GLU A 215 1.43 4.75 -2.38
C GLU A 215 0.20 5.66 -2.14
N ARG A 216 0.32 6.67 -1.27
CA ARG A 216 -0.77 7.59 -0.93
C ARG A 216 -1.47 8.20 -2.14
N THR A 217 -0.71 8.52 -3.18
CA THR A 217 -1.23 9.16 -4.39
C THR A 217 -1.89 8.18 -5.37
N GLN A 218 -1.75 6.87 -5.15
CA GLN A 218 -2.23 5.82 -6.06
C GLN A 218 -3.26 4.87 -5.42
N LYS A 219 -3.26 4.73 -4.09
CA LYS A 219 -4.12 3.78 -3.35
C LYS A 219 -5.62 3.94 -3.61
N ASP A 220 -6.04 5.13 -4.04
CA ASP A 220 -7.43 5.43 -4.38
C ASP A 220 -7.64 5.56 -5.91
N LYS A 221 -6.61 5.31 -6.74
CA LYS A 221 -6.74 5.45 -8.19
C LYS A 221 -7.42 4.25 -8.84
N LEU A 222 -8.26 4.54 -9.82
CA LEU A 222 -8.85 3.51 -10.68
C LEU A 222 -7.73 2.84 -11.49
N ARG A 223 -7.58 1.51 -11.32
CA ARG A 223 -6.54 0.70 -11.95
C ARG A 223 -7.17 -0.37 -12.84
N THR A 224 -6.58 -0.64 -14.00
CA THR A 224 -7.15 -1.61 -14.95
C THR A 224 -7.26 -2.99 -14.32
N GLY A 225 -8.45 -3.59 -14.33
CA GLY A 225 -8.71 -4.88 -13.69
C GLY A 225 -8.91 -4.83 -12.18
N HIS A 226 -8.90 -3.61 -11.60
CA HIS A 226 -9.06 -3.33 -10.18
C HIS A 226 -10.20 -2.36 -9.86
N ASN A 227 -11.19 -2.25 -10.76
CA ASN A 227 -12.35 -1.39 -10.59
C ASN A 227 -13.63 -2.16 -10.89
N TRP A 228 -14.62 -2.05 -10.00
CA TRP A 228 -15.91 -2.72 -10.16
C TRP A 228 -17.08 -1.82 -9.79
N THR A 229 -18.26 -2.26 -10.18
CA THR A 229 -19.54 -1.68 -9.75
C THR A 229 -20.29 -2.70 -8.93
N LEU A 230 -20.90 -2.24 -7.85
CA LEU A 230 -21.77 -3.03 -7.00
C LEU A 230 -23.07 -2.25 -6.80
N ASP A 231 -24.18 -2.96 -6.90
CA ASP A 231 -25.51 -2.40 -6.74
C ASP A 231 -26.18 -3.07 -5.55
N GLU A 232 -27.01 -2.34 -4.78
CA GLU A 232 -27.70 -2.88 -3.63
C GLU A 232 -28.56 -4.12 -3.95
N ASP A 233 -29.07 -4.25 -5.19
CA ASP A 233 -29.81 -5.43 -5.65
C ASP A 233 -28.94 -6.71 -5.68
N ALA A 234 -27.62 -6.56 -5.65
CA ALA A 234 -26.68 -7.68 -5.56
C ALA A 234 -26.38 -8.10 -4.11
N LEU A 235 -26.85 -7.34 -3.12
CA LEU A 235 -26.53 -7.53 -1.71
C LEU A 235 -27.62 -8.31 -0.98
N VAL A 236 -27.21 -9.06 0.03
CA VAL A 236 -28.12 -9.72 0.98
C VAL A 236 -28.35 -8.84 2.20
N ASP A 237 -27.29 -8.15 2.64
CA ASP A 237 -27.28 -7.31 3.83
C ASP A 237 -26.22 -6.23 3.67
N MET A 238 -26.41 -5.12 4.36
CA MET A 238 -25.52 -3.97 4.31
C MET A 238 -25.65 -3.17 5.60
N SER A 239 -24.51 -2.90 6.21
CA SER A 239 -24.38 -2.05 7.39
C SER A 239 -23.36 -0.94 7.15
N THR A 240 -23.47 0.12 7.92
CA THR A 240 -22.54 1.25 7.84
C THR A 240 -21.79 1.36 9.16
N ASP A 241 -20.53 1.79 9.07
CA ASP A 241 -19.69 2.03 10.25
C ASP A 241 -20.22 3.23 11.05
N ASP A 242 -19.79 3.34 12.30
CA ASP A 242 -20.05 4.53 13.12
C ASP A 242 -19.52 5.79 12.39
N PRO A 243 -20.37 6.80 12.11
CA PRO A 243 -20.00 7.94 11.28
C PRO A 243 -18.81 8.74 11.80
N TRP A 244 -18.54 8.76 13.12
CA TRP A 244 -17.40 9.49 13.68
C TRP A 244 -16.16 8.62 13.93
N ALA A 245 -16.20 7.31 13.65
CA ALA A 245 -15.07 6.41 13.90
C ALA A 245 -13.81 6.77 13.09
N ASN A 246 -13.99 7.42 11.93
CA ASN A 246 -12.91 7.72 11.01
C ASN A 246 -12.51 9.22 10.99
N VAL A 247 -13.00 10.03 11.92
CA VAL A 247 -12.71 11.47 11.94
C VAL A 247 -11.34 11.75 12.55
N CYS A 248 -10.49 12.48 11.81
CA CYS A 248 -9.29 13.12 12.33
C CYS A 248 -9.31 14.62 12.04
N ASN A 249 -9.21 15.43 13.09
CA ASN A 249 -9.21 16.89 13.00
C ASN A 249 -8.10 17.56 13.82
N ASN A 250 -7.16 16.76 14.32
CA ASN A 250 -5.85 17.16 14.82
C ASN A 250 -4.83 16.09 14.36
N ALA A 251 -4.06 16.41 13.32
CA ALA A 251 -3.06 15.52 12.76
C ALA A 251 -1.68 15.90 13.27
N ARG A 252 -0.94 14.91 13.81
CA ARG A 252 0.42 15.09 14.33
C ARG A 252 1.35 14.09 13.66
N VAL A 253 2.34 14.58 12.92
CA VAL A 253 3.27 13.74 12.17
C VAL A 253 4.69 14.06 12.61
N THR A 254 5.40 13.05 13.11
CA THR A 254 6.80 13.18 13.51
C THR A 254 7.70 13.09 12.28
N ALA A 255 8.59 14.07 12.11
CA ALA A 255 9.70 14.04 11.18
C ALA A 255 11.02 13.84 11.92
N THR A 256 11.89 12.95 11.45
CA THR A 256 13.23 12.70 11.99
C THR A 256 14.30 13.06 10.98
N THR A 257 14.90 14.24 11.12
CA THR A 257 16.02 14.65 10.27
C THR A 257 17.31 13.97 10.72
N ILE A 258 18.04 13.39 9.76
CA ILE A 258 19.27 12.64 10.01
C ILE A 258 20.45 13.43 9.47
N THR A 259 21.38 13.81 10.35
CA THR A 259 22.60 14.53 9.97
C THR A 259 23.84 13.66 10.15
N LYS A 260 24.65 13.55 9.11
CA LYS A 260 25.96 12.87 9.14
C LYS A 260 27.07 13.82 9.55
N ALA A 261 27.91 13.41 10.50
CA ALA A 261 29.09 14.17 10.91
C ALA A 261 30.09 14.33 9.74
N GLY A 262 30.84 15.44 9.73
CA GLY A 262 31.84 15.71 8.69
C GLY A 262 33.12 14.85 8.75
N GLY A 263 33.28 14.00 9.77
CA GLY A 263 34.46 13.15 9.97
C GLY A 263 34.17 11.92 10.81
N GLU A 264 35.09 10.95 10.77
CA GLU A 264 35.01 9.72 11.56
C GLU A 264 35.23 9.99 13.06
N THR A 265 34.52 9.26 13.91
CA THR A 265 34.68 9.26 15.36
C THR A 265 34.83 7.81 15.84
N LEU A 266 35.57 7.58 16.93
CA LEU A 266 35.70 6.25 17.54
C LEU A 266 34.33 5.74 17.98
N ALA A 267 33.82 4.73 17.29
CA ALA A 267 32.49 4.16 17.50
C ALA A 267 32.52 2.96 18.47
N PHE A 268 33.60 2.17 18.42
CA PHE A 268 33.82 1.05 19.32
C PHE A 268 35.30 0.89 19.65
N GLN A 269 35.57 0.48 20.88
CA GLN A 269 36.90 0.11 21.36
C GLN A 269 36.82 -1.17 22.17
N LEU A 270 37.69 -2.12 21.86
CA LEU A 270 37.84 -3.37 22.61
C LEU A 270 38.42 -3.09 24.01
N THR A 271 37.70 -3.51 25.03
CA THR A 271 38.11 -3.34 26.44
C THR A 271 38.87 -4.54 26.99
N GLU A 272 38.62 -5.75 26.46
CA GLU A 272 39.25 -7.00 26.91
C GLU A 272 39.79 -7.83 25.74
N PRO A 273 40.99 -8.43 25.85
CA PRO A 273 41.57 -9.23 24.76
C PRO A 273 40.74 -10.47 24.41
N ILE A 274 40.56 -10.74 23.12
CA ILE A 274 39.80 -11.89 22.61
C ILE A 274 40.76 -12.94 22.03
N TYR A 275 40.66 -14.18 22.49
CA TYR A 275 41.45 -15.30 21.95
C TYR A 275 40.81 -15.93 20.72
N VAL A 276 41.59 -16.12 19.65
CA VAL A 276 41.22 -16.86 18.43
C VAL A 276 42.13 -18.07 18.28
N ALA A 277 41.52 -19.26 18.32
CA ALA A 277 42.23 -20.53 18.23
C ALA A 277 42.98 -20.68 16.88
N PRO A 278 44.05 -21.51 16.81
CA PRO A 278 44.77 -21.74 15.57
C PRO A 278 43.85 -22.21 14.44
N GLY A 279 43.99 -21.63 13.24
CA GLY A 279 43.21 -21.99 12.05
C GLY A 279 41.69 -21.75 12.19
N SER A 280 41.24 -21.03 13.21
CA SER A 280 39.81 -20.86 13.54
C SER A 280 39.31 -19.46 13.22
N VAL A 281 37.98 -19.32 13.14
CA VAL A 281 37.28 -18.05 12.95
C VAL A 281 36.33 -17.84 14.13
N ASN A 282 36.41 -16.66 14.75
CA ASN A 282 35.51 -16.24 15.81
C ASN A 282 34.56 -15.15 15.31
N TYR A 283 33.33 -15.17 15.85
CA TYR A 283 32.28 -14.18 15.60
C TYR A 283 31.92 -13.54 16.93
N PHE A 284 31.88 -12.20 17.00
CA PHE A 284 31.45 -11.48 18.18
C PHE A 284 30.69 -10.21 17.81
N ALA A 285 29.71 -9.86 18.66
CA ALA A 285 28.93 -8.64 18.49
C ALA A 285 29.77 -7.42 18.92
N VAL A 286 29.60 -6.34 18.17
CA VAL A 286 30.19 -5.03 18.40
C VAL A 286 29.05 -4.04 18.57
N GLU A 287 28.98 -3.41 19.73
CA GLU A 287 28.00 -2.36 20.03
C GLU A 287 28.67 -0.98 19.87
N PHE A 288 28.15 -0.17 18.95
CA PHE A 288 28.64 1.17 18.70
C PHE A 288 28.07 2.15 19.73
N SER A 289 28.91 3.08 20.19
CA SER A 289 28.53 4.10 21.18
C SER A 289 27.53 5.14 20.64
N PHE A 290 27.33 5.16 19.32
CA PHE A 290 26.42 6.05 18.61
C PHE A 290 26.07 5.41 17.26
N PRO A 291 24.96 5.83 16.62
CA PRO A 291 24.56 5.31 15.33
C PRO A 291 25.60 5.70 14.27
N ILE A 292 26.02 4.75 13.44
CA ILE A 292 26.99 5.00 12.37
C ILE A 292 26.44 4.69 10.98
N ASP A 293 26.86 5.47 9.99
CA ASP A 293 26.55 5.20 8.58
C ASP A 293 27.28 3.93 8.09
N ALA A 294 26.51 2.86 7.86
CA ALA A 294 27.02 1.56 7.46
C ALA A 294 27.74 1.57 6.10
N SER A 295 27.39 2.50 5.21
CA SER A 295 28.03 2.64 3.90
C SER A 295 29.50 3.05 3.98
N ALA A 296 29.94 3.58 5.13
CA ALA A 296 31.32 3.99 5.38
C ALA A 296 32.20 2.89 6.01
N ILE A 297 31.63 1.74 6.37
CA ILE A 297 32.34 0.68 7.11
C ILE A 297 33.14 -0.28 6.20
N PRO A 298 32.78 -0.55 4.92
CA PRO A 298 33.63 -1.32 4.02
C PRO A 298 34.84 -0.46 3.56
N GLY A 299 35.80 -0.27 4.45
CA GLY A 299 37.00 0.56 4.24
C GLY A 299 37.24 1.66 5.29
N GLY A 300 36.41 1.76 6.33
CA GLY A 300 36.61 2.70 7.44
C GLY A 300 37.93 2.43 8.20
N THR A 301 38.43 3.45 8.89
CA THR A 301 39.65 3.30 9.71
C THR A 301 39.38 2.29 10.82
N VAL A 302 39.89 1.06 10.69
CA VAL A 302 39.88 0.07 11.76
C VAL A 302 41.31 -0.20 12.18
N ASN A 303 41.60 0.11 13.43
CA ASN A 303 42.92 -0.14 14.01
C ASN A 303 42.81 -1.41 14.83
N TYR A 304 43.59 -2.43 14.46
CA TYR A 304 43.63 -3.69 15.18
C TYR A 304 45.06 -4.16 15.37
N THR A 305 45.28 -4.90 16.45
CA THR A 305 46.57 -5.53 16.74
C THR A 305 46.31 -6.89 17.37
N ALA A 306 47.07 -7.89 16.92
CA ALA A 306 47.01 -9.23 17.48
C ALA A 306 48.38 -9.67 17.98
N ASN A 307 48.42 -10.37 19.10
CA ASN A 307 49.65 -10.83 19.73
C ASN A 307 49.53 -12.30 20.16
N SER A 308 50.65 -12.99 20.35
CA SER A 308 50.66 -14.37 20.85
C SER A 308 50.28 -14.50 22.34
N GLN A 309 50.14 -13.39 23.06
CA GLN A 309 49.77 -13.33 24.48
C GLN A 309 48.69 -12.26 24.71
N ALA A 310 47.79 -12.52 25.67
CA ALA A 310 46.66 -11.64 26.00
C ALA A 310 47.08 -10.24 26.48
N ASN A 311 48.25 -10.10 27.11
CA ASN A 311 48.75 -8.84 27.65
C ASN A 311 49.41 -7.92 26.60
N GLY A 312 49.42 -8.31 25.32
CA GLY A 312 50.05 -7.53 24.24
C GLY A 312 51.59 -7.55 24.23
N LEU A 313 52.24 -8.30 25.14
CA LEU A 313 53.70 -8.42 25.20
C LEU A 313 54.25 -9.63 24.41
N GLY A 314 53.36 -10.37 23.76
CA GLY A 314 53.72 -11.51 22.91
C GLY A 314 54.36 -11.12 21.58
N ALA A 315 54.62 -12.11 20.72
CA ALA A 315 55.02 -11.84 19.34
C ALA A 315 53.84 -11.19 18.59
N ASP A 316 54.13 -10.17 17.76
CA ASP A 316 53.14 -9.56 16.90
C ASP A 316 52.63 -10.58 15.88
N MET A 317 51.33 -10.86 15.96
CA MET A 317 50.59 -11.78 15.11
C MET A 317 49.56 -11.06 14.23
N THR A 318 49.62 -9.73 14.14
CA THR A 318 48.64 -8.91 13.39
C THR A 318 48.52 -9.33 11.93
N ALA A 319 49.64 -9.68 11.28
CA ALA A 319 49.64 -10.18 9.90
C ALA A 319 49.01 -11.59 9.74
N SER A 320 48.87 -12.34 10.84
CA SER A 320 48.19 -13.65 10.85
C SER A 320 46.69 -13.53 11.13
N MET A 321 46.18 -12.34 11.42
CA MET A 321 44.75 -12.09 11.65
C MET A 321 44.08 -11.64 10.34
N THR A 322 42.96 -12.28 10.00
CA THR A 322 41.97 -11.69 9.09
C THR A 322 40.87 -11.03 9.90
N TRP A 323 40.32 -9.94 9.38
CA TRP A 323 39.19 -9.27 10.01
C TRP A 323 38.20 -8.79 8.94
N PHE A 324 36.93 -8.81 9.28
CA PHE A 324 35.90 -8.03 8.59
C PHE A 324 34.76 -7.75 9.57
N LEU A 325 33.99 -6.67 9.31
CA LEU A 325 32.80 -6.32 10.09
C LEU A 325 31.59 -6.38 9.18
N VAL A 326 30.58 -7.14 9.59
CA VAL A 326 29.25 -7.11 9.00
C VAL A 326 28.44 -6.08 9.78
N ASN A 327 27.92 -5.05 9.12
CA ASN A 327 26.99 -4.13 9.78
C ASN A 327 25.63 -4.82 9.95
N CYS A 328 25.07 -4.76 11.17
CA CYS A 328 23.80 -5.39 11.53
C CYS A 328 22.77 -4.36 12.04
N GLY A 329 23.00 -3.07 11.79
CA GLY A 329 22.19 -1.95 12.27
C GLY A 329 23.02 -0.69 12.57
N PRO A 330 22.38 0.42 12.94
CA PRO A 330 23.07 1.67 13.30
C PRO A 330 23.97 1.51 14.53
N TYR A 331 23.57 0.70 15.50
CA TYR A 331 24.26 0.52 16.77
C TYR A 331 24.99 -0.82 16.90
N VAL A 332 24.82 -1.75 15.97
CA VAL A 332 25.37 -3.10 16.09
C VAL A 332 26.07 -3.56 14.82
N GLY A 333 27.22 -4.20 14.98
CA GLY A 333 27.87 -4.98 13.93
C GLY A 333 28.35 -6.33 14.45
N GLN A 334 28.61 -7.26 13.54
CA GLN A 334 29.25 -8.53 13.82
C GLN A 334 30.69 -8.50 13.31
N ALA A 335 31.64 -8.47 14.23
CA ALA A 335 33.05 -8.61 13.90
C ALA A 335 33.39 -10.08 13.70
N VAL A 336 34.12 -10.36 12.62
CA VAL A 336 34.60 -11.69 12.28
C VAL A 336 36.11 -11.65 12.20
N ALA A 337 36.75 -12.41 13.09
CA ALA A 337 38.20 -12.47 13.19
C ALA A 337 38.70 -13.89 12.93
N GLY A 338 39.56 -14.05 11.94
CA GLY A 338 40.18 -15.34 11.60
C GLY A 338 41.65 -15.37 11.98
N ASN A 339 42.13 -16.53 12.41
CA ASN A 339 43.54 -16.79 12.62
C ASN A 339 44.08 -17.68 11.51
N LEU A 340 44.92 -17.10 10.63
CA LEU A 340 45.58 -17.81 9.53
C LEU A 340 46.69 -18.75 10.02
N ASN A 341 47.18 -18.57 11.26
CA ASN A 341 48.18 -19.44 11.84
C ASN A 341 47.51 -20.72 12.36
N THR A 342 47.89 -21.87 11.80
CA THR A 342 47.32 -23.18 12.15
C THR A 342 47.99 -23.85 13.35
N VAL A 343 49.03 -23.22 13.92
CA VAL A 343 49.86 -23.79 14.99
C VAL A 343 49.71 -23.03 16.30
N THR A 344 49.63 -21.69 16.25
CA THR A 344 49.61 -20.81 17.44
C THR A 344 48.32 -19.98 17.45
N GLY A 345 47.66 -19.92 18.61
CA GLY A 345 46.51 -19.05 18.80
C GLY A 345 46.94 -17.59 18.90
N LEU A 346 46.06 -16.67 18.53
CA LEU A 346 46.31 -15.23 18.66
C LEU A 346 45.32 -14.59 19.62
N TRP A 347 45.75 -13.51 20.25
CA TRP A 347 44.92 -12.64 21.08
C TRP A 347 44.76 -11.31 20.35
N ILE A 348 43.51 -10.90 20.10
CA ILE A 348 43.19 -9.55 19.64
C ILE A 348 43.35 -8.64 20.84
N THR A 349 44.36 -7.78 20.84
CA THR A 349 44.70 -6.92 21.99
C THR A 349 44.29 -5.47 21.78
N GLN A 350 44.02 -5.07 20.53
CA GLN A 350 43.42 -3.80 20.18
C GLN A 350 42.45 -4.02 19.03
N LEU A 351 41.27 -3.40 19.12
CA LEU A 351 40.33 -3.27 18.03
C LEU A 351 39.54 -1.97 18.27
N ASP A 352 39.89 -0.94 17.51
CA ASP A 352 39.21 0.34 17.48
C ASP A 352 38.51 0.49 16.13
N ILE A 353 37.21 0.74 16.15
CA ILE A 353 36.39 0.91 14.96
C ILE A 353 35.91 2.34 14.92
N TYR A 354 36.22 3.04 13.82
CA TYR A 354 35.79 4.41 13.58
C TYR A 354 34.64 4.44 12.57
N GLY A 355 33.74 5.41 12.72
CA GLY A 355 32.61 5.60 11.82
C GLY A 355 32.07 7.02 11.85
N TYR A 356 31.31 7.39 10.83
CA TYR A 356 30.62 8.69 10.79
C TYR A 356 29.41 8.65 11.69
N LYS A 357 29.42 9.46 12.75
CA LYS A 357 28.29 9.60 13.67
C LYS A 357 27.07 10.17 12.94
N LEU A 358 25.92 9.54 13.14
CA LEU A 358 24.62 10.07 12.76
C LEU A 358 23.97 10.76 13.96
N THR A 359 23.25 11.85 13.71
CA THR A 359 22.46 12.57 14.72
C THR A 359 21.02 12.68 14.23
N PHE A 360 20.09 12.34 15.11
CA PHE A 360 18.66 12.37 14.86
C PHE A 360 18.04 13.59 15.54
N GLU A 361 17.33 14.42 14.79
CA GLU A 361 16.54 15.53 15.31
C GLU A 361 15.08 15.31 14.97
N GLN A 362 14.22 15.25 15.98
CA GLN A 362 12.78 15.08 15.79
C GLN A 362 12.05 16.41 15.82
N LYS A 363 11.16 16.60 14.86
CA LYS A 363 10.19 17.70 14.79
C LYS A 363 8.80 17.12 14.61
N VAL A 364 7.77 17.82 15.05
CA VAL A 364 6.38 17.40 14.87
C VAL A 364 5.66 18.46 14.06
N ALA A 365 5.14 18.07 12.90
CA ALA A 365 4.18 18.87 12.15
C ALA A 365 2.79 18.64 12.76
N GLU A 366 2.10 19.72 13.10
CA GLU A 366 0.77 19.68 13.71
C GLU A 366 -0.18 20.55 12.88
N VAL A 367 -1.30 19.97 12.45
CA VAL A 367 -2.34 20.64 11.66
C VAL A 367 -3.69 20.36 12.30
N ASP A 368 -4.49 21.41 12.51
CA ASP A 368 -5.81 21.32 13.09
C ASP A 368 -6.90 21.92 12.20
N ASP A 369 -8.13 21.40 12.30
CA ASP A 369 -9.32 21.98 11.69
C ASP A 369 -10.31 22.43 12.78
N SER A 370 -10.26 23.73 13.10
CA SER A 370 -11.10 24.33 14.15
C SER A 370 -12.61 24.17 13.90
N THR A 371 -13.06 24.12 12.64
CA THR A 371 -14.48 23.94 12.29
C THR A 371 -14.96 22.54 12.65
N SER A 372 -14.20 21.52 12.25
CA SER A 372 -14.43 20.13 12.59
C SER A 372 -14.35 19.90 14.09
N GLN A 373 -13.37 20.49 14.77
CA GLN A 373 -13.25 20.38 16.23
C GLN A 373 -14.43 20.99 16.99
N ALA A 374 -15.03 22.06 16.47
CA ALA A 374 -16.24 22.64 17.06
C ALA A 374 -17.44 21.67 17.02
N ILE A 375 -17.48 20.78 16.01
CA ILE A 375 -18.56 19.79 15.81
C ILE A 375 -18.25 18.47 16.54
N TYR A 376 -17.05 17.92 16.35
CA TYR A 376 -16.69 16.56 16.78
C TYR A 376 -15.75 16.51 18.00
N ARG A 377 -15.34 17.66 18.54
CA ARG A 377 -14.23 17.81 19.51
C ARG A 377 -12.89 17.45 18.88
N ALA A 378 -11.81 17.64 19.63
CA ALA A 378 -10.47 17.27 19.18
C ALA A 378 -10.32 15.75 19.13
N LEU A 379 -10.11 15.23 17.92
CA LEU A 379 -9.85 13.83 17.61
C LEU A 379 -8.49 13.74 16.93
N ASN A 380 -7.53 13.17 17.64
CA ASN A 380 -6.13 13.14 17.24
C ASN A 380 -5.85 11.93 16.36
N CYS A 381 -5.18 12.15 15.23
CA CYS A 381 -4.45 11.11 14.53
C CYS A 381 -2.95 11.42 14.61
N THR A 382 -2.16 10.43 15.04
CA THR A 382 -0.72 10.61 15.23
C THR A 382 0.04 9.58 14.43
N ILE A 383 0.96 10.04 13.58
CA ILE A 383 1.97 9.24 12.93
C ILE A 383 3.28 9.52 13.64
N ASN A 384 3.70 8.57 14.48
CA ASN A 384 4.94 8.69 15.24
C ASN A 384 6.00 7.74 14.70
N GLU A 385 6.29 7.86 13.41
CA GLU A 385 7.26 7.04 12.71
C GLU A 385 8.58 7.80 12.52
N TYR A 386 9.69 7.06 12.47
CA TYR A 386 11.02 7.65 12.24
C TYR A 386 11.23 8.09 10.79
N TRP A 387 10.39 7.61 9.86
CA TRP A 387 10.67 7.62 8.43
C TRP A 387 10.41 8.93 7.70
N PRO A 388 9.43 9.79 8.04
CA PRO A 388 9.39 11.11 7.44
C PRO A 388 10.67 11.85 7.84
N HIS A 389 11.58 12.13 6.91
CA HIS A 389 12.89 12.72 7.25
C HIS A 389 12.91 14.24 7.14
N ASP A 390 11.98 14.80 6.37
CA ASP A 390 11.79 16.23 6.22
C ASP A 390 10.50 16.70 6.91
N TYR A 391 10.57 17.89 7.50
CA TYR A 391 9.43 18.54 8.11
C TYR A 391 8.36 18.89 7.06
N ALA A 392 8.76 19.28 5.84
CA ALA A 392 7.82 19.63 4.77
C ALA A 392 6.98 18.41 4.32
N ASP A 393 7.60 17.22 4.29
CA ASP A 393 6.89 15.97 4.00
C ASP A 393 5.90 15.64 5.13
N ALA A 394 6.33 15.75 6.39
CA ALA A 394 5.44 15.55 7.54
C ALA A 394 4.26 16.52 7.56
N GLU A 395 4.47 17.79 7.20
CA GLU A 395 3.40 18.79 7.05
C GLU A 395 2.46 18.44 5.90
N THR A 396 2.98 17.93 4.77
CA THR A 396 2.16 17.45 3.65
C THR A 396 1.28 16.27 4.06
N ILE A 397 1.82 15.33 4.83
CA ILE A 397 1.08 14.17 5.36
C ILE A 397 0.02 14.62 6.37
N ALA A 398 0.35 15.56 7.27
CA ALA A 398 -0.59 16.08 8.26
C ALA A 398 -1.77 16.80 7.60
N ASN A 399 -1.50 17.64 6.59
CA ASN A 399 -2.55 18.27 5.78
C ASN A 399 -3.41 17.23 5.06
N TYR A 400 -2.79 16.21 4.46
CA TYR A 400 -3.53 15.11 3.81
C TYR A 400 -4.50 14.41 4.77
N LEU A 401 -4.06 14.11 5.99
CA LEU A 401 -4.92 13.48 7.00
C LEU A 401 -6.13 14.35 7.34
N ILE A 402 -5.91 15.65 7.59
CA ILE A 402 -6.98 16.60 7.87
C ILE A 402 -7.93 16.72 6.68
N ASP A 403 -7.43 16.93 5.46
CA ASP A 403 -8.30 17.10 4.30
C ASP A 403 -9.13 15.86 3.96
N THR A 404 -8.58 14.68 4.24
CA THR A 404 -9.30 13.41 4.06
C THR A 404 -10.34 13.20 5.15
N TYR A 405 -9.94 13.33 6.41
CA TYR A 405 -10.66 12.79 7.56
C TYR A 405 -11.26 13.86 8.49
N LYS A 406 -11.23 15.15 8.14
CA LYS A 406 -11.86 16.22 8.95
C LYS A 406 -13.38 16.09 9.08
N ALA A 407 -14.02 15.30 8.24
CA ALA A 407 -15.46 15.03 8.30
C ALA A 407 -15.72 13.52 8.29
N PRO A 408 -16.87 13.08 8.86
CA PRO A 408 -17.36 11.71 8.76
C PRO A 408 -17.26 11.16 7.34
N MET A 409 -16.55 10.06 7.19
CA MET A 409 -16.58 9.25 5.98
C MET A 409 -17.23 7.91 6.31
N GLN A 410 -18.32 7.60 5.62
CA GLN A 410 -19.10 6.39 5.87
C GLN A 410 -18.34 5.18 5.34
N GLY A 411 -17.91 4.29 6.23
CA GLY A 411 -17.52 2.93 5.84
C GLY A 411 -18.76 2.07 5.64
N VAL A 412 -18.68 1.10 4.73
CA VAL A 412 -19.80 0.18 4.44
C VAL A 412 -19.33 -1.25 4.55
N THR A 413 -20.09 -2.09 5.22
CA THR A 413 -19.93 -3.54 5.18
C THR A 413 -21.08 -4.13 4.39
N VAL A 414 -20.76 -4.86 3.33
CA VAL A 414 -21.76 -5.49 2.46
C VAL A 414 -21.63 -7.01 2.53
N ARG A 415 -22.77 -7.70 2.51
CA ARG A 415 -22.83 -9.16 2.43
C ARG A 415 -23.45 -9.58 1.12
N MET A 416 -22.82 -10.57 0.49
CA MET A 416 -23.25 -11.13 -0.78
C MET A 416 -23.46 -12.64 -0.67
N GLN A 417 -24.49 -13.12 -1.36
CA GLN A 417 -24.75 -14.54 -1.56
C GLN A 417 -25.20 -14.74 -3.01
N HIS A 418 -24.88 -15.89 -3.60
CA HIS A 418 -25.29 -16.28 -4.95
C HIS A 418 -24.78 -15.41 -6.12
N LYS A 419 -23.87 -14.46 -5.87
CA LYS A 419 -23.19 -13.62 -6.89
C LYS A 419 -21.73 -14.04 -7.08
N LEU A 420 -21.52 -15.34 -7.29
CA LEU A 420 -20.19 -15.97 -7.26
C LEU A 420 -19.17 -15.38 -8.24
N GLY A 421 -19.60 -14.92 -9.43
CA GLY A 421 -18.70 -14.28 -10.38
C GLY A 421 -18.04 -13.03 -9.80
N ASP A 422 -18.83 -12.22 -9.09
CA ASP A 422 -18.39 -10.98 -8.46
C ASP A 422 -17.65 -11.26 -7.15
N MET A 423 -18.17 -12.19 -6.35
CA MET A 423 -17.59 -12.50 -5.04
C MET A 423 -16.16 -13.08 -5.12
N LEU A 424 -15.89 -13.90 -6.14
CA LEU A 424 -14.62 -14.63 -6.27
C LEU A 424 -13.53 -13.83 -7.01
N GLN A 425 -13.89 -12.75 -7.70
CA GLN A 425 -12.92 -11.92 -8.43
C GLN A 425 -12.26 -10.87 -7.55
N TYR A 426 -12.98 -10.33 -6.56
CA TYR A 426 -12.50 -9.27 -5.67
C TYR A 426 -11.23 -9.64 -4.91
N GLU A 427 -10.44 -8.62 -4.63
CA GLU A 427 -9.17 -8.59 -3.93
C GLU A 427 -9.09 -7.35 -3.03
N LEU A 428 -8.23 -7.39 -2.03
CA LEU A 428 -7.96 -6.21 -1.20
C LEU A 428 -7.39 -5.07 -2.07
N GLY A 429 -7.70 -3.82 -1.73
CA GLY A 429 -7.23 -2.63 -2.46
C GLY A 429 -7.99 -2.32 -3.75
N ASP A 430 -8.95 -3.16 -4.12
CA ASP A 430 -9.87 -2.97 -5.24
C ASP A 430 -10.79 -1.76 -5.03
N ILE A 431 -11.08 -1.02 -6.10
CA ILE A 431 -11.99 0.13 -6.05
C ILE A 431 -13.39 -0.28 -6.51
N ILE A 432 -14.37 -0.15 -5.63
CA ILE A 432 -15.77 -0.50 -5.85
C ILE A 432 -16.61 0.78 -5.90
N TYR A 433 -17.27 1.03 -7.02
CA TYR A 433 -18.36 2.01 -7.07
C TYR A 433 -19.64 1.34 -6.57
N LEU A 434 -20.12 1.75 -5.40
CA LEU A 434 -21.33 1.20 -4.78
C LEU A 434 -22.50 2.16 -4.98
N THR A 435 -23.58 1.65 -5.57
CA THR A 435 -24.89 2.31 -5.58
C THR A 435 -25.81 1.61 -4.60
N ALA A 436 -26.36 2.34 -3.64
CA ALA A 436 -27.33 1.84 -2.68
C ALA A 436 -28.32 2.93 -2.26
N ASP A 437 -29.51 2.89 -2.86
CA ASP A 437 -30.59 3.84 -2.59
C ASP A 437 -31.03 3.81 -1.11
N THR A 438 -30.97 2.64 -0.47
CA THR A 438 -31.36 2.44 0.94
C THR A 438 -30.61 3.37 1.90
N TYR A 439 -29.33 3.62 1.63
CA TYR A 439 -28.49 4.53 2.43
C TYR A 439 -28.11 5.80 1.65
N THR A 440 -28.70 6.02 0.47
CA THR A 440 -28.38 7.15 -0.42
C THR A 440 -26.89 7.21 -0.78
N ILE A 441 -26.30 6.03 -1.04
CA ILE A 441 -24.89 5.89 -1.39
C ILE A 441 -24.77 5.76 -2.90
N ALA A 442 -23.88 6.54 -3.50
CA ALA A 442 -23.46 6.42 -4.88
C ALA A 442 -22.02 6.91 -4.96
N ASP A 443 -21.06 6.11 -4.47
CA ASP A 443 -19.68 6.58 -4.27
C ASP A 443 -18.62 5.47 -4.43
N TYR A 444 -17.36 5.87 -4.48
CA TYR A 444 -16.20 4.99 -4.58
C TYR A 444 -15.65 4.58 -3.22
N PHE A 445 -15.48 3.28 -3.05
CA PHE A 445 -14.89 2.66 -1.88
C PHE A 445 -13.70 1.79 -2.26
N ARG A 446 -12.75 1.61 -1.34
CA ARG A 446 -11.66 0.66 -1.44
C ARG A 446 -11.98 -0.59 -0.62
N MET A 447 -11.67 -1.76 -1.15
CA MET A 447 -11.80 -3.02 -0.44
C MET A 447 -10.76 -3.12 0.70
N GLY A 448 -11.20 -2.94 1.94
CA GLY A 448 -10.36 -2.98 3.16
C GLY A 448 -10.29 -4.36 3.80
N ALA A 449 -11.36 -5.15 3.73
CA ALA A 449 -11.39 -6.53 4.22
C ALA A 449 -12.30 -7.44 3.39
N ILE A 450 -11.94 -8.72 3.33
CA ILE A 450 -12.68 -9.78 2.65
C ILE A 450 -12.81 -10.96 3.60
N HIS A 451 -14.03 -11.36 3.90
CA HIS A 451 -14.36 -12.60 4.58
C HIS A 451 -15.20 -13.49 3.66
N LEU A 452 -14.71 -14.67 3.32
CA LEU A 452 -15.41 -15.65 2.49
C LEU A 452 -15.56 -16.96 3.25
N TRP A 453 -16.78 -17.48 3.35
CA TRP A 453 -17.01 -18.77 3.99
C TRP A 453 -18.06 -19.61 3.27
N THR A 454 -17.94 -20.92 3.43
CA THR A 454 -18.95 -21.86 2.94
C THR A 454 -20.08 -22.02 3.94
N GLY A 455 -21.31 -22.07 3.44
CA GLY A 455 -22.52 -22.31 4.23
C GLY A 455 -22.69 -23.77 4.61
N ARG A 456 -23.91 -24.30 4.52
CA ARG A 456 -24.19 -25.70 4.88
C ARG A 456 -23.54 -26.71 3.93
N THR A 457 -23.23 -26.27 2.72
CA THR A 457 -22.59 -27.09 1.68
C THR A 457 -21.46 -26.30 1.05
N MET A 458 -20.49 -26.99 0.47
CA MET A 458 -19.40 -26.39 -0.30
C MET A 458 -19.87 -25.66 -1.58
N GLN A 459 -21.16 -25.71 -1.92
CA GLN A 459 -21.73 -24.98 -3.07
C GLN A 459 -22.34 -23.63 -2.65
N GLU A 460 -22.59 -23.45 -1.37
CA GLU A 460 -23.10 -22.21 -0.79
C GLU A 460 -21.90 -21.42 -0.30
N ILE A 461 -21.59 -20.31 -0.96
CA ILE A 461 -20.51 -19.39 -0.56
C ILE A 461 -21.17 -18.08 -0.18
N HIS A 462 -20.75 -17.55 0.97
CA HIS A 462 -21.09 -16.24 1.47
C HIS A 462 -19.83 -15.37 1.43
N GLY A 463 -20.04 -14.08 1.23
CA GLY A 463 -18.97 -13.09 1.29
C GLY A 463 -19.42 -11.90 2.10
N GLU A 464 -18.54 -11.43 2.95
CA GLU A 464 -18.64 -10.16 3.65
C GLU A 464 -17.44 -9.30 3.27
N TYR A 465 -17.71 -8.07 2.88
CA TYR A 465 -16.72 -7.16 2.33
C TYR A 465 -16.79 -5.85 3.09
N LYS A 466 -15.66 -5.42 3.65
CA LYS A 466 -15.53 -4.11 4.28
C LYS A 466 -14.98 -3.11 3.27
N LEU A 467 -15.81 -2.14 2.94
CA LEU A 467 -15.56 -1.09 1.98
C LEU A 467 -15.20 0.19 2.72
N GLU A 468 -13.92 0.58 2.59
CA GLU A 468 -13.39 1.82 3.15
C GLU A 468 -13.67 2.99 2.21
N PRO A 469 -14.02 4.17 2.73
CA PRO A 469 -14.25 5.33 1.89
C PRO A 469 -12.93 5.78 1.23
N THR A 470 -13.01 6.28 -0.01
CA THR A 470 -11.86 6.81 -0.75
C THR A 470 -11.88 8.34 -0.77
N GLN A 471 -10.73 8.98 -1.04
CA GLN A 471 -10.73 10.42 -1.33
C GLN A 471 -11.40 10.77 -2.66
N ARG A 472 -11.71 9.78 -3.51
CA ARG A 472 -12.41 9.99 -4.77
C ARG A 472 -13.90 10.21 -4.51
N ARG A 473 -14.22 11.37 -3.96
CA ARG A 473 -15.57 11.91 -4.03
C ARG A 473 -15.92 12.06 -5.50
N ASN A 474 -17.16 11.74 -5.87
CA ASN A 474 -17.68 11.99 -7.22
C ASN A 474 -17.21 13.35 -7.73
N ILE A 475 -16.55 13.36 -8.89
CA ILE A 475 -16.12 14.60 -9.54
C ILE A 475 -17.26 14.98 -10.48
N GLN A 476 -17.85 16.15 -10.28
CA GLN A 476 -18.74 16.75 -11.26
C GLN A 476 -17.91 17.60 -12.23
N THR A 477 -18.14 17.39 -13.53
CA THR A 477 -17.67 18.30 -14.57
C THR A 477 -18.76 19.32 -14.84
N ARG A 478 -18.45 20.58 -14.58
CA ARG A 478 -19.30 21.72 -14.90
C ARG A 478 -18.79 22.38 -16.16
N GLN A 479 -19.72 22.72 -17.04
CA GLN A 479 -19.42 23.37 -18.31
C GLN A 479 -20.07 24.75 -18.32
N MET A 480 -19.26 25.78 -18.59
CA MET A 480 -19.73 27.13 -18.84
C MET A 480 -19.58 27.44 -20.32
N THR A 481 -20.68 27.88 -20.95
CA THR A 481 -20.72 28.08 -22.39
C THR A 481 -21.11 29.50 -22.73
N TRP A 482 -20.21 30.24 -23.36
CA TRP A 482 -20.55 31.50 -24.01
C TRP A 482 -20.90 31.26 -25.48
N PHE A 483 -21.98 31.89 -25.95
CA PHE A 483 -22.36 31.87 -27.35
C PHE A 483 -22.60 33.28 -27.88
N LEU A 484 -21.95 33.60 -29.00
CA LEU A 484 -21.99 34.89 -29.67
C LEU A 484 -22.53 34.70 -31.10
N PRO A 485 -23.80 35.03 -31.36
CA PRO A 485 -24.48 34.64 -32.60
C PRO A 485 -24.08 35.47 -33.83
N SER A 486 -23.50 36.66 -33.64
CA SER A 486 -23.21 37.62 -34.72
C SER A 486 -21.72 37.74 -35.04
N GLY A 487 -21.37 38.71 -35.88
CA GLY A 487 -19.98 39.08 -36.13
C GLY A 487 -19.28 39.47 -34.83
N LEU A 488 -18.07 38.96 -34.65
CA LEU A 488 -17.26 39.16 -33.46
C LEU A 488 -16.63 40.56 -33.48
N VAL A 489 -16.60 41.20 -32.32
CA VAL A 489 -15.99 42.52 -32.12
C VAL A 489 -15.04 42.42 -30.93
N THR A 490 -13.92 43.12 -30.98
CA THR A 490 -12.99 43.17 -29.86
C THR A 490 -13.54 44.02 -28.73
N GLY A 491 -13.32 43.60 -27.49
CA GLY A 491 -13.75 44.34 -26.30
C GLY A 491 -13.83 43.47 -25.05
N ALA A 492 -13.99 44.13 -23.92
CA ALA A 492 -14.25 43.49 -22.64
C ALA A 492 -15.73 43.08 -22.51
N SER A 493 -16.00 42.05 -21.71
CA SER A 493 -17.31 41.49 -21.38
C SER A 493 -18.24 41.39 -22.59
N GLN A 494 -17.75 40.78 -23.68
CA GLN A 494 -18.53 40.65 -24.92
C GLN A 494 -19.70 39.67 -24.77
N SER A 495 -19.72 38.90 -23.68
CA SER A 495 -20.73 37.89 -23.38
C SER A 495 -21.33 38.04 -21.97
N ALA A 496 -22.25 37.15 -21.61
CA ALA A 496 -22.85 37.11 -20.28
C ALA A 496 -21.79 36.79 -19.20
N GLU A 497 -21.92 37.46 -18.07
CA GLU A 497 -21.15 37.17 -16.86
C GLU A 497 -21.74 35.94 -16.16
N TYR A 498 -20.89 35.04 -15.71
CA TYR A 498 -21.27 33.91 -14.88
C TYR A 498 -20.82 34.14 -13.45
N ILE A 499 -21.68 33.79 -12.49
CA ILE A 499 -21.28 33.64 -11.10
C ILE A 499 -21.10 32.15 -10.86
N TYR A 500 -19.90 31.73 -10.50
CA TYR A 500 -19.65 30.35 -10.10
C TYR A 500 -20.39 30.07 -8.79
N ARG A 501 -21.17 28.99 -8.76
CA ARG A 501 -21.91 28.56 -7.57
C ARG A 501 -21.59 27.12 -7.24
N GLY A 502 -20.84 26.89 -6.15
CA GLY A 502 -20.51 25.57 -5.63
C GLY A 502 -19.08 25.41 -5.09
N GLU A 503 -18.73 24.17 -4.76
CA GLU A 503 -17.41 23.79 -4.22
C GLU A 503 -16.26 24.26 -5.11
N THR A 504 -15.12 24.61 -4.50
CA THR A 504 -13.94 25.07 -5.24
C THR A 504 -13.55 24.05 -6.33
N GLY A 505 -13.52 24.52 -7.57
CA GLY A 505 -13.24 23.71 -8.77
C GLY A 505 -11.89 24.02 -9.39
N THR A 506 -11.39 23.08 -10.20
CA THR A 506 -10.19 23.21 -11.02
C THR A 506 -10.55 23.35 -12.49
N ILE A 507 -9.99 24.35 -13.16
CA ILE A 507 -10.13 24.56 -14.61
C ILE A 507 -9.31 23.50 -15.35
N LYS A 508 -9.94 22.81 -16.31
CA LYS A 508 -9.31 21.70 -17.03
C LYS A 508 -9.06 22.00 -18.49
N ARG A 509 -10.00 22.68 -19.12
CA ARG A 509 -10.02 22.83 -20.57
C ARG A 509 -10.86 24.01 -21.00
N VAL A 510 -10.40 24.68 -22.06
CA VAL A 510 -11.20 25.65 -22.80
C VAL A 510 -11.22 25.26 -24.27
N ASP A 511 -12.40 25.15 -24.86
CA ASP A 511 -12.59 24.96 -26.29
C ASP A 511 -13.31 26.17 -26.89
N ALA A 512 -12.87 26.61 -28.06
CA ALA A 512 -13.52 27.65 -28.85
C ALA A 512 -13.86 27.12 -30.24
N HIS A 513 -15.03 27.46 -30.77
CA HIS A 513 -15.44 27.08 -32.11
C HIS A 513 -16.27 28.17 -32.81
N VAL A 514 -16.05 28.38 -34.11
CA VAL A 514 -16.83 29.28 -34.97
C VAL A 514 -17.42 28.56 -36.18
N VAL A 515 -18.61 28.99 -36.62
CA VAL A 515 -19.21 28.46 -37.86
C VAL A 515 -18.48 29.01 -39.09
N THR A 516 -18.19 30.32 -39.08
CA THR A 516 -17.40 30.99 -40.11
C THR A 516 -16.01 31.25 -39.54
N ALA A 517 -14.99 30.65 -40.15
CA ALA A 517 -13.60 30.82 -39.75
C ALA A 517 -13.15 32.28 -39.92
N PRO A 518 -12.28 32.80 -39.04
CA PRO A 518 -11.68 34.10 -39.24
C PRO A 518 -10.70 34.05 -40.41
N THR A 519 -10.47 35.16 -41.10
CA THR A 519 -9.41 35.28 -42.10
C THR A 519 -8.60 36.54 -41.89
N GLY A 520 -7.33 36.53 -42.31
CA GLY A 520 -6.39 37.63 -42.13
C GLY A 520 -5.73 37.67 -40.74
N ALA A 521 -6.46 37.34 -39.67
CA ALA A 521 -5.93 37.20 -38.31
C ALA A 521 -6.69 36.09 -37.54
N SER A 522 -6.16 35.66 -36.39
CA SER A 522 -6.83 34.71 -35.48
C SER A 522 -7.90 35.40 -34.63
N ILE A 523 -8.81 34.60 -34.06
CA ILE A 523 -9.64 35.01 -32.93
C ILE A 523 -8.92 34.62 -31.65
N ILE A 524 -8.85 35.53 -30.68
CA ILE A 524 -8.27 35.28 -29.35
C ILE A 524 -9.33 35.66 -28.31
N CYS A 525 -9.67 34.72 -27.44
CA CYS A 525 -10.60 34.97 -26.34
C CYS A 525 -9.83 34.94 -25.01
N ASP A 526 -10.14 35.89 -24.14
CA ASP A 526 -9.61 35.95 -22.78
C ASP A 526 -10.73 35.64 -21.79
N ILE A 527 -10.44 34.83 -20.78
CA ILE A 527 -11.39 34.49 -19.72
C ILE A 527 -10.84 35.09 -18.45
N ASN A 528 -11.67 35.82 -17.72
CA ASN A 528 -11.27 36.49 -16.49
C ASN A 528 -12.06 35.95 -15.30
N ILE A 529 -11.40 35.88 -14.14
CA ILE A 529 -12.01 35.61 -12.84
C ILE A 529 -11.76 36.83 -11.96
N GLY A 530 -12.82 37.42 -11.41
CA GLY A 530 -12.71 38.64 -10.59
C GLY A 530 -12.06 39.83 -11.33
N GLY A 531 -12.19 39.87 -12.65
CA GLY A 531 -11.59 40.91 -13.51
C GLY A 531 -10.10 40.69 -13.85
N THR A 532 -9.51 39.55 -13.48
CA THR A 532 -8.14 39.18 -13.85
C THR A 532 -8.13 37.97 -14.78
N SER A 533 -7.35 38.04 -15.86
CA SER A 533 -7.21 36.94 -16.84
C SER A 533 -6.72 35.65 -16.19
N ILE A 534 -7.28 34.50 -16.57
CA ILE A 534 -6.76 33.18 -16.18
C ILE A 534 -5.39 32.87 -16.83
N TRP A 535 -4.92 33.74 -17.73
CA TRP A 535 -3.61 33.74 -18.39
C TRP A 535 -2.82 35.02 -18.11
N ASN A 536 -2.97 35.61 -16.91
CA ASN A 536 -2.37 36.90 -16.56
C ASN A 536 -0.85 36.98 -16.76
N SER A 537 -0.11 35.90 -16.46
CA SER A 537 1.34 35.84 -16.59
C SER A 537 1.79 35.38 -17.98
N THR A 538 0.96 34.56 -18.64
CA THR A 538 1.27 33.86 -19.88
C THR A 538 0.18 34.08 -20.93
N GLN A 539 -0.04 35.33 -21.33
CA GLN A 539 -1.13 35.71 -22.27
C GLN A 539 -1.08 34.98 -23.62
N ALA A 540 0.09 34.49 -24.04
CA ALA A 540 0.23 33.66 -25.24
C ALA A 540 -0.58 32.34 -25.18
N ASN A 541 -0.99 31.90 -23.99
CA ASN A 541 -1.79 30.70 -23.79
C ASN A 541 -3.31 30.95 -23.92
N ARG A 542 -3.78 32.17 -24.16
CA ARG A 542 -5.21 32.44 -24.39
C ARG A 542 -5.78 31.56 -25.51
N VAL A 543 -7.03 31.13 -25.33
CA VAL A 543 -7.68 30.25 -26.32
C VAL A 543 -7.75 30.97 -27.67
N THR A 544 -7.15 30.35 -28.69
CA THR A 544 -6.93 30.97 -30.00
C THR A 544 -7.49 30.09 -31.11
N ILE A 545 -8.37 30.65 -31.95
CA ILE A 545 -8.77 30.04 -33.22
C ILE A 545 -7.91 30.68 -34.31
N ALA A 546 -7.00 29.90 -34.89
CA ALA A 546 -6.10 30.38 -35.94
C ALA A 546 -6.89 30.85 -37.18
N ALA A 547 -6.28 31.75 -37.97
CA ALA A 547 -6.87 32.17 -39.24
C ALA A 547 -7.16 30.94 -40.12
N THR A 548 -8.31 30.92 -40.80
CA THR A 548 -8.87 29.84 -41.62
C THR A 548 -9.33 28.58 -40.87
N GLU A 549 -9.01 28.46 -39.59
CA GLU A 549 -9.48 27.36 -38.74
C GLU A 549 -10.83 27.66 -38.10
N LYS A 550 -11.53 26.59 -37.69
CA LYS A 550 -12.85 26.71 -37.05
C LYS A 550 -12.82 26.48 -35.54
N ALA A 551 -11.74 25.95 -34.99
CA ALA A 551 -11.67 25.61 -33.58
C ALA A 551 -10.29 25.93 -32.97
N GLY A 552 -10.26 26.05 -31.66
CA GLY A 552 -9.06 26.19 -30.84
C GLY A 552 -9.30 25.59 -29.46
N THR A 553 -8.25 25.06 -28.83
CA THR A 553 -8.32 24.42 -27.51
C THR A 553 -7.13 24.86 -26.66
N GLN A 554 -7.33 24.99 -25.36
CA GLN A 554 -6.28 25.22 -24.38
C GLN A 554 -6.47 24.35 -23.12
N THR A 555 -5.37 23.89 -22.55
CA THR A 555 -5.31 23.11 -21.29
C THR A 555 -4.26 23.64 -20.29
N SER A 556 -3.55 24.71 -20.62
CA SER A 556 -2.56 25.38 -19.76
C SER A 556 -3.11 26.72 -19.27
N PHE A 557 -3.08 26.96 -17.96
CA PHE A 557 -3.65 28.15 -17.30
C PHE A 557 -2.70 28.64 -16.20
N ASP A 558 -2.63 29.96 -15.97
CA ASP A 558 -1.89 30.52 -14.84
C ASP A 558 -2.74 30.48 -13.55
N THR A 559 -4.04 30.75 -13.69
CA THR A 559 -5.03 30.57 -12.63
C THR A 559 -5.78 29.27 -12.92
N THR A 560 -5.71 28.30 -12.02
CA THR A 560 -6.31 26.97 -12.20
C THR A 560 -7.52 26.71 -11.33
N THR A 561 -7.83 27.61 -10.39
CA THR A 561 -8.90 27.42 -9.40
C THR A 561 -10.04 28.41 -9.59
N VAL A 562 -11.26 27.98 -9.28
CA VAL A 562 -12.46 28.82 -9.20
C VAL A 562 -13.22 28.49 -7.91
N SER A 563 -13.68 29.50 -7.19
CA SER A 563 -14.35 29.36 -5.90
C SER A 563 -15.79 29.87 -5.92
N ASP A 564 -16.60 29.47 -4.95
CA ASP A 564 -17.99 29.94 -4.83
C ASP A 564 -18.07 31.46 -4.83
N GLY A 565 -18.94 32.01 -5.67
CA GLY A 565 -19.16 33.44 -5.81
C GLY A 565 -18.20 34.16 -6.75
N ASP A 566 -17.20 33.48 -7.32
CA ASP A 566 -16.33 34.08 -8.34
C ASP A 566 -17.14 34.53 -9.56
N VAL A 567 -16.85 35.74 -10.04
CA VAL A 567 -17.43 36.30 -11.26
C VAL A 567 -16.50 35.99 -12.42
N ILE A 568 -17.01 35.27 -13.42
CA ILE A 568 -16.29 34.83 -14.60
C ILE A 568 -16.83 35.55 -15.83
N THR A 569 -15.94 36.20 -16.57
CA THR A 569 -16.26 36.93 -17.79
C THR A 569 -15.42 36.44 -18.97
N MET A 570 -15.87 36.72 -20.19
CA MET A 570 -15.13 36.44 -21.40
C MET A 570 -15.03 37.68 -22.28
N ASP A 571 -13.80 37.99 -22.66
CA ASP A 571 -13.41 39.10 -23.51
C ASP A 571 -12.95 38.58 -24.87
N ILE A 572 -13.06 39.42 -25.90
CA ILE A 572 -12.49 39.15 -27.21
C ILE A 572 -11.36 40.14 -27.44
N ASP A 573 -10.13 39.63 -27.40
CA ASP A 573 -8.93 40.46 -27.58
C ASP A 573 -8.62 40.68 -29.06
N GLN A 574 -8.95 39.71 -29.89
CA GLN A 574 -8.68 39.76 -31.32
C GLN A 574 -9.76 39.04 -32.13
N VAL A 575 -10.04 39.57 -33.31
CA VAL A 575 -10.89 38.94 -34.33
C VAL A 575 -10.15 38.91 -35.67
N GLY A 576 -10.63 38.11 -36.62
CA GLY A 576 -10.06 38.10 -37.97
C GLY A 576 -10.13 39.48 -38.65
N SER A 577 -9.04 39.87 -39.31
CA SER A 577 -8.91 41.22 -39.90
C SER A 577 -9.61 41.40 -41.25
N THR A 578 -9.88 40.31 -41.97
CA THR A 578 -10.59 40.33 -43.26
C THR A 578 -12.01 39.78 -43.10
N ILE A 579 -12.13 38.61 -42.46
CA ILE A 579 -13.40 38.05 -42.00
C ILE A 579 -13.23 37.84 -40.51
N THR A 580 -14.05 38.49 -39.69
CA THR A 580 -13.93 38.43 -38.23
C THR A 580 -14.17 37.05 -37.65
N GLY A 581 -14.92 36.22 -38.38
CA GLY A 581 -15.56 35.01 -37.87
C GLY A 581 -16.94 35.33 -37.27
N THR A 582 -17.80 34.31 -37.19
CA THR A 582 -19.18 34.44 -36.71
C THR A 582 -19.64 33.17 -35.98
N GLN A 583 -20.63 33.32 -35.09
CA GLN A 583 -21.21 32.21 -34.31
C GLN A 583 -20.14 31.51 -33.46
N LEU A 584 -19.48 32.29 -32.61
CA LEU A 584 -18.47 31.80 -31.68
C LEU A 584 -19.15 31.11 -30.50
N THR A 585 -18.67 29.92 -30.17
CA THR A 585 -18.95 29.22 -28.92
C THR A 585 -17.64 29.05 -28.17
N VAL A 586 -17.61 29.40 -26.88
CA VAL A 586 -16.48 29.12 -25.99
C VAL A 586 -17.01 28.28 -24.83
N LEU A 587 -16.38 27.14 -24.58
CA LEU A 587 -16.71 26.19 -23.53
C LEU A 587 -15.55 26.15 -22.53
N LEU A 588 -15.83 26.42 -21.26
CA LEU A 588 -14.90 26.27 -20.14
C LEU A 588 -15.33 25.06 -19.31
N GLU A 589 -14.43 24.09 -19.14
CA GLU A 589 -14.64 22.90 -18.33
C GLU A 589 -13.96 23.05 -16.96
N ILE A 590 -14.76 22.88 -15.90
CA ILE A 590 -14.34 22.95 -14.50
C ILE A 590 -14.69 21.63 -13.84
N GLU A 591 -13.72 20.99 -13.21
CA GLU A 591 -13.94 19.82 -12.36
C GLU A 591 -14.03 20.25 -10.89
N SER A 592 -15.04 19.78 -10.18
CA SER A 592 -15.20 20.03 -8.74
C SER A 592 -15.74 18.79 -8.06
N PRO A 593 -15.56 18.61 -6.74
CA PRO A 593 -16.29 17.60 -5.98
C PRO A 593 -17.80 17.76 -6.16
N LEU A 594 -18.55 16.67 -6.20
CA LEU A 594 -20.01 16.66 -6.21
C LEU A 594 -20.50 17.33 -4.92
N GLU A 595 -21.42 18.29 -5.07
CA GLU A 595 -22.10 18.88 -3.90
C GLU A 595 -22.90 17.80 -3.18
N VAL A 596 -22.64 17.61 -1.89
CA VAL A 596 -23.50 16.80 -1.03
C VAL A 596 -24.80 17.57 -0.86
N GLN A 597 -25.91 17.05 -1.41
CA GLN A 597 -27.23 17.67 -1.30
C GLN A 597 -27.82 17.58 0.10
#